data_AF-A0AAP0QWB0-F1
#
_entry.id   AF-A0AAP0QWB0-F1
#
_cell.length_a   1.000
_cell.length_b   1.000
_cell.length_c   1.000
_cell.angle_alpha   90.00
_cell.angle_beta   90.00
_cell.angle_gamma   90.00
#
_symmetry.space_group_name_H-M   'P 1'
#
loop_
_entity.id
_entity.type
_entity.pdbx_description
1 polymer ?
#
loop_
_entity_poly.entity_id
_entity_poly.type
_entity_poly.pdbx_seq_one_letter_code
_entity_poly.pdbx_strand_id
1 'polypeptide(L)'
;MSFSGPSIQQKPQLSSLQILWKGIVISGFVLFLFYNVLYHHPNNDHDLFVPFIAQKLPASSPNNVTSSPTNLSHIMFVLVGCIRTWKYRRPYIEAWWRENKTRGNIWLDVAPTQELLPWPSSSPPFRVNEDIKKLKIYPKLVNPVEVRIYRSVLETFRLEDNKDVRWFVMADDDSLFFLDNLVEVLGKYDHTKYYYIGTNSECIKSNYDFSFDMGFGGAGYALSYALVEALASTIDECIERYPHLSLSDYLSSSCSADLGVDLIIEKGIHQIDLRGDISGLLSSHPKSPLITLHHFDAIAPIFPSMNRTEAVNHLMKPAKLDQSRLLQQTICYLRQSNWTFSISWGYSAHIYESIFPRSILRRPLETFRPWKEDRPPLFMFNTRRPSNDPCKAPHVFSLEGVLDRDEGSSSHEHIITTYSRSLQRNLPACSSNGNHSADPIVKIQVFSSSTGRKEAGRIECCDVDYVAGKDIANVKLRACMKSEVLA
;
A
#
# COMPACT_ATOMS: atom_id res chain seq x y z
N MET A 1 -16.76 -3.66 -97.82
CA MET A 1 -17.70 -2.58 -98.21
C MET A 1 -18.04 -1.78 -96.97
N SER A 2 -17.98 -0.46 -97.05
CA SER A 2 -18.51 0.44 -96.00
C SER A 2 -20.04 0.37 -95.97
N PHE A 3 -20.68 0.63 -94.82
CA PHE A 3 -21.53 1.82 -94.62
C PHE A 3 -22.06 1.92 -93.16
N SER A 4 -22.14 3.17 -92.67
CA SER A 4 -22.78 3.64 -91.43
C SER A 4 -24.31 3.48 -91.47
N GLY A 5 -25.12 3.58 -90.39
CA GLY A 5 -24.97 3.99 -88.97
C GLY A 5 -26.29 3.61 -88.23
N PRO A 6 -26.85 4.34 -87.23
CA PRO A 6 -26.44 5.60 -86.59
C PRO A 6 -26.33 5.53 -85.04
N SER A 7 -26.03 6.66 -84.39
CA SER A 7 -25.86 6.82 -82.94
C SER A 7 -27.13 7.24 -82.19
N ILE A 8 -27.30 6.78 -80.93
CA ILE A 8 -28.30 7.29 -79.97
C ILE A 8 -27.56 7.96 -78.79
N GLN A 9 -28.01 9.15 -78.37
CA GLN A 9 -27.45 9.87 -77.22
C GLN A 9 -27.93 9.30 -75.88
N GLN A 10 -27.01 9.06 -74.94
CA GLN A 10 -27.32 8.79 -73.54
C GLN A 10 -27.33 10.10 -72.73
N LYS A 11 -28.30 10.25 -71.80
CA LYS A 11 -28.24 11.24 -70.72
C LYS A 11 -27.24 10.79 -69.65
N PRO A 12 -26.39 11.68 -69.09
CA PRO A 12 -25.45 11.30 -68.04
C PRO A 12 -26.18 11.02 -66.72
N GLN A 13 -25.93 9.85 -66.13
CA GLN A 13 -26.30 9.58 -64.73
C GLN A 13 -25.36 10.33 -63.79
N LEU A 14 -25.93 10.95 -62.75
CA LEU A 14 -25.17 11.67 -61.74
C LEU A 14 -24.37 10.67 -60.88
N SER A 15 -23.06 10.88 -60.76
CA SER A 15 -22.16 9.88 -60.16
C SER A 15 -22.43 9.65 -58.67
N SER A 16 -22.41 8.38 -58.26
CA SER A 16 -22.59 7.92 -56.87
C SER A 16 -21.67 8.62 -55.86
N LEU A 17 -20.50 9.07 -56.32
CA LEU A 17 -19.52 9.82 -55.54
C LEU A 17 -20.12 11.12 -54.97
N GLN A 18 -20.96 11.86 -55.72
CA GLN A 18 -21.56 13.10 -55.23
C GLN A 18 -22.57 12.87 -54.09
N ILE A 19 -23.21 11.70 -54.06
CA ILE A 19 -24.14 11.32 -52.97
C ILE A 19 -23.33 11.00 -51.71
N LEU A 20 -22.21 10.29 -51.86
CA LEU A 20 -21.30 9.95 -50.75
C LEU A 20 -20.72 11.21 -50.08
N TRP A 21 -20.23 12.18 -50.88
CA TRP A 21 -19.71 13.44 -50.36
C TRP A 21 -20.77 14.26 -49.62
N LYS A 22 -22.02 14.31 -50.11
CA LYS A 22 -23.12 14.96 -49.40
C LYS A 22 -23.41 14.29 -48.06
N GLY A 23 -23.39 12.95 -48.00
CA GLY A 23 -23.55 12.20 -46.75
C GLY A 23 -22.48 12.52 -45.70
N ILE A 24 -21.21 12.59 -46.11
CA ILE A 24 -20.08 12.93 -45.22
C ILE A 24 -20.21 14.35 -44.68
N VAL A 25 -20.54 15.33 -45.53
CA VAL A 25 -20.72 16.74 -45.11
C VAL A 25 -21.88 16.89 -44.13
N ILE A 26 -23.02 16.22 -44.38
CA ILE A 26 -24.17 16.24 -43.47
C ILE A 26 -23.82 15.58 -42.13
N SER A 27 -23.15 14.43 -42.13
CA SER A 27 -22.72 13.74 -40.91
C SER A 27 -21.76 14.58 -40.08
N GLY A 28 -20.77 15.22 -40.72
CA GLY A 28 -19.84 16.14 -40.06
C GLY A 28 -20.54 17.36 -39.47
N PHE A 29 -21.53 17.94 -40.15
CA PHE A 29 -22.30 19.08 -39.64
C PHE A 29 -23.19 18.69 -38.44
N VAL A 30 -23.82 17.51 -38.48
CA VAL A 30 -24.61 16.99 -37.35
C VAL A 30 -23.70 16.73 -36.13
N LEU A 31 -22.52 16.13 -36.32
CA LEU A 31 -21.54 15.92 -35.25
C LEU A 31 -21.02 17.24 -34.68
N PHE A 32 -20.77 18.25 -35.52
CA PHE A 32 -20.38 19.59 -35.08
C PHE A 32 -21.48 20.27 -34.26
N LEU A 33 -22.75 20.19 -34.69
CA LEU A 33 -23.88 20.69 -33.91
C LEU A 33 -24.03 19.95 -32.58
N PHE A 34 -23.88 18.62 -32.56
CA PHE A 34 -23.93 17.83 -31.32
C PHE A 34 -22.80 18.18 -30.35
N TYR A 35 -21.58 18.41 -30.87
CA TYR A 35 -20.45 18.88 -30.08
C TYR A 35 -20.72 20.26 -29.47
N ASN A 36 -21.24 21.21 -30.26
CA ASN A 36 -21.60 22.54 -29.74
C ASN A 36 -22.73 22.45 -28.70
N VAL A 37 -23.76 21.63 -28.89
CA VAL A 37 -24.86 21.48 -27.91
C VAL A 37 -24.39 20.80 -26.61
N LEU A 38 -23.41 19.89 -26.67
CA LEU A 38 -22.86 19.23 -25.48
C LEU A 38 -21.77 20.05 -24.76
N TYR A 39 -21.06 20.95 -25.45
CA TYR A 39 -19.94 21.71 -24.87
C TYR A 39 -20.15 23.23 -24.74
N HIS A 40 -21.17 23.82 -25.38
CA HIS A 40 -21.66 25.16 -24.99
C HIS A 40 -22.66 25.04 -23.84
N HIS A 41 -22.13 25.04 -22.61
CA HIS A 41 -22.92 25.49 -21.48
C HIS A 41 -23.15 27.01 -21.61
N PRO A 42 -24.37 27.54 -21.41
CA PRO A 42 -24.58 28.98 -21.43
C PRO A 42 -23.88 29.62 -20.22
N ASN A 43 -23.03 30.61 -20.46
CA ASN A 43 -22.73 31.61 -19.43
C ASN A 43 -24.02 32.38 -19.14
N ASN A 44 -24.73 31.98 -18.10
CA ASN A 44 -25.78 32.79 -17.50
C ASN A 44 -25.25 33.36 -16.19
N ASP A 45 -24.74 34.60 -16.28
CA ASP A 45 -24.85 35.53 -15.16
C ASP A 45 -26.33 35.65 -14.79
N HIS A 46 -26.70 35.22 -13.59
CA HIS A 46 -27.87 35.78 -12.91
C HIS A 46 -27.68 35.69 -11.39
N ASP A 47 -27.69 36.87 -10.77
CA ASP A 47 -27.65 37.07 -9.32
C ASP A 47 -28.69 36.21 -8.59
N LEU A 48 -28.20 35.28 -7.77
CA LEU A 48 -28.93 34.75 -6.63
C LEU A 48 -28.17 35.11 -5.36
N PHE A 49 -28.31 36.38 -4.96
CA PHE A 49 -27.96 36.87 -3.63
C PHE A 49 -28.82 36.15 -2.57
N VAL A 50 -28.42 34.95 -2.19
CA VAL A 50 -28.81 34.37 -0.90
C VAL A 50 -28.03 35.14 0.16
N PRO A 51 -28.67 35.74 1.18
CA PRO A 51 -27.96 36.39 2.26
C PRO A 51 -27.24 35.31 3.07
N PHE A 52 -25.94 35.16 2.81
CA PHE A 52 -25.08 34.27 3.57
C PHE A 52 -25.02 34.80 5.01
N ILE A 53 -25.83 34.20 5.90
CA ILE A 53 -25.69 34.43 7.33
C ILE A 53 -24.36 33.81 7.72
N ALA A 54 -23.32 34.64 7.70
CA ALA A 54 -22.01 34.31 8.22
C ALA A 54 -22.14 34.10 9.73
N GLN A 55 -22.51 32.87 10.13
CA GLN A 55 -22.24 32.38 11.47
C GLN A 55 -20.73 32.45 11.64
N LYS A 56 -20.27 33.48 12.36
CA LYS A 56 -18.92 33.54 12.88
C LYS A 56 -18.76 32.39 13.86
N LEU A 57 -18.30 31.25 13.35
CA LEU A 57 -17.54 30.29 14.16
C LEU A 57 -16.46 31.11 14.90
N PRO A 58 -16.29 30.92 16.22
CA PRO A 58 -15.22 31.58 16.93
C PRO A 58 -13.90 31.21 16.25
N ALA A 59 -13.16 32.21 15.76
CA ALA A 59 -11.80 31.99 15.32
C ALA A 59 -11.04 31.45 16.53
N SER A 60 -10.68 30.16 16.50
CA SER A 60 -9.87 29.56 17.54
C SER A 60 -8.57 30.35 17.62
N SER A 61 -8.27 30.85 18.82
CA SER A 61 -6.98 31.48 19.10
C SER A 61 -5.88 30.55 18.61
N PRO A 62 -4.74 31.08 18.09
CA PRO A 62 -3.60 30.25 17.76
C PRO A 62 -3.05 29.66 19.06
N ASN A 63 -3.55 28.48 19.43
CA ASN A 63 -2.95 27.65 20.45
C ASN A 63 -1.49 27.48 20.06
N ASN A 64 -0.58 27.82 20.97
CA ASN A 64 0.86 27.67 20.76
C ASN A 64 1.14 26.25 20.29
N VAL A 65 1.36 26.08 18.97
CA VAL A 65 1.63 24.77 18.38
C VAL A 65 2.95 24.33 18.99
N THR A 66 2.87 23.33 19.88
CA THR A 66 4.05 22.74 20.47
C THR A 66 4.87 22.14 19.33
N SER A 67 6.02 22.74 19.04
CA SER A 67 6.92 22.37 17.93
C SER A 67 7.59 21.01 18.13
N SER A 68 7.02 20.15 18.98
CA SER A 68 7.47 18.79 19.21
C SER A 68 7.14 17.93 17.98
N PRO A 69 8.10 17.12 17.50
CA PRO A 69 7.85 16.16 16.43
C PRO A 69 6.66 15.23 16.74
N THR A 70 5.99 14.77 15.68
CA THR A 70 4.97 13.73 15.82
C THR A 70 5.61 12.48 16.42
N ASN A 71 4.92 11.86 17.37
CA ASN A 71 5.35 10.65 18.05
C ASN A 71 4.12 9.75 18.28
N LEU A 72 4.33 8.52 18.78
CA LEU A 72 3.26 7.52 18.88
C LEU A 72 2.08 7.96 19.77
N SER A 73 2.32 8.76 20.82
CA SER A 73 1.24 9.25 21.69
C SER A 73 0.32 10.26 21.00
N HIS A 74 0.70 10.80 19.84
CA HIS A 74 -0.12 11.72 19.05
C HIS A 74 -1.09 11.00 18.09
N ILE A 75 -0.96 9.68 17.94
CA ILE A 75 -1.80 8.85 17.05
C ILE A 75 -2.92 8.21 17.87
N MET A 76 -4.13 8.16 17.31
CA MET A 76 -5.31 7.50 17.87
C MET A 76 -5.76 6.38 16.91
N PHE A 77 -5.62 5.12 17.30
CA PHE A 77 -6.04 4.00 16.46
C PHE A 77 -7.55 3.74 16.53
N VAL A 78 -8.19 3.65 15.36
CA VAL A 78 -9.60 3.30 15.16
C VAL A 78 -9.63 1.93 14.47
N LEU A 79 -9.30 0.88 15.22
CA LEU A 79 -9.29 -0.47 14.67
C LEU A 79 -10.71 -0.99 14.58
N VAL A 80 -11.03 -1.76 13.54
CA VAL A 80 -12.36 -2.33 13.32
C VAL A 80 -12.26 -3.84 13.13
N GLY A 81 -13.19 -4.58 13.72
CA GLY A 81 -13.20 -6.05 13.63
C GLY A 81 -14.56 -6.65 13.92
N CYS A 82 -14.61 -7.99 13.97
CA CYS A 82 -15.78 -8.72 14.46
C CYS A 82 -15.40 -9.87 15.40
N ILE A 83 -16.22 -10.11 16.42
CA ILE A 83 -15.96 -11.12 17.45
C ILE A 83 -15.74 -12.52 16.88
N ARG A 84 -16.42 -12.85 15.77
CA ARG A 84 -16.28 -14.13 15.07
C ARG A 84 -14.88 -14.38 14.49
N THR A 85 -14.15 -13.33 14.09
CA THR A 85 -12.81 -13.46 13.48
C THR A 85 -11.68 -13.09 14.44
N TRP A 86 -11.97 -12.23 15.44
CA TRP A 86 -11.01 -11.72 16.41
C TRP A 86 -10.10 -12.80 17.02
N LYS A 87 -10.64 -13.95 17.42
CA LYS A 87 -9.87 -15.07 18.00
C LYS A 87 -8.67 -15.52 17.15
N TYR A 88 -8.78 -15.41 15.83
CA TYR A 88 -7.76 -15.84 14.87
C TYR A 88 -6.90 -14.67 14.36
N ARG A 89 -7.45 -13.44 14.35
CA ARG A 89 -6.81 -12.23 13.82
C ARG A 89 -6.03 -11.43 14.87
N ARG A 90 -6.46 -11.48 16.13
CA ARG A 90 -5.80 -10.84 17.28
C ARG A 90 -4.27 -10.98 17.29
N PRO A 91 -3.65 -12.13 16.98
CA PRO A 91 -2.19 -12.26 16.97
C PRO A 91 -1.47 -11.34 15.95
N TYR A 92 -2.15 -10.86 14.91
CA TYR A 92 -1.61 -9.87 13.98
C TYR A 92 -1.51 -8.49 14.65
N ILE A 93 -2.56 -8.07 15.37
CA ILE A 93 -2.58 -6.82 16.14
C ILE A 93 -1.60 -6.88 17.33
N GLU A 94 -1.61 -7.98 18.08
CA GLU A 94 -0.71 -8.17 19.23
C GLU A 94 0.79 -8.22 18.84
N ALA A 95 1.12 -8.44 17.56
CA ALA A 95 2.49 -8.42 17.07
C ALA A 95 3.09 -6.99 16.96
N TRP A 96 2.25 -5.97 16.81
CA TRP A 96 2.68 -4.57 16.65
C TRP A 96 2.14 -3.60 17.71
N TRP A 97 1.00 -3.91 18.35
CA TRP A 97 0.45 -3.11 19.45
C TRP A 97 1.46 -3.00 20.60
N ARG A 98 1.58 -1.81 21.20
CA ARG A 98 2.56 -1.53 22.25
C ARG A 98 1.83 -1.10 23.52
N GLU A 99 1.64 -2.05 24.44
CA GLU A 99 0.98 -1.79 25.73
C GLU A 99 1.52 -0.51 26.40
N ASN A 100 0.62 0.35 26.88
CA ASN A 100 0.91 1.64 27.50
C ASN A 100 1.69 2.65 26.62
N LYS A 101 1.77 2.42 25.29
CA LYS A 101 2.42 3.34 24.32
C LYS A 101 1.54 3.66 23.10
N THR A 102 0.85 2.67 22.54
CA THR A 102 -0.24 2.89 21.59
C THR A 102 -1.53 3.26 22.33
N ARG A 103 -2.36 4.10 21.73
CA ARG A 103 -3.71 4.43 22.21
C ARG A 103 -4.74 4.32 21.10
N GLY A 104 -6.00 4.20 21.47
CA GLY A 104 -7.09 3.86 20.56
C GLY A 104 -7.69 2.51 20.88
N ASN A 105 -8.74 2.16 20.14
CA ASN A 105 -9.61 1.03 20.47
C ASN A 105 -9.80 0.12 19.26
N ILE A 106 -10.22 -1.13 19.54
CA ILE A 106 -10.89 -1.96 18.54
C ILE A 106 -12.41 -1.90 18.69
N TRP A 107 -13.10 -1.56 17.61
CA TRP A 107 -14.55 -1.48 17.51
C TRP A 107 -15.12 -2.78 16.98
N LEU A 108 -16.01 -3.38 17.77
CA LEU A 108 -16.58 -4.69 17.54
C LEU A 108 -18.08 -4.61 17.24
N ASP A 109 -18.56 -5.63 16.54
CA ASP A 109 -19.97 -5.83 16.18
C ASP A 109 -20.86 -6.18 17.38
N VAL A 110 -20.31 -6.93 18.34
CA VAL A 110 -20.94 -7.31 19.61
C VAL A 110 -19.91 -7.33 20.74
N ALA A 111 -20.38 -7.42 21.99
CA ALA A 111 -19.49 -7.59 23.14
C ALA A 111 -18.74 -8.94 23.09
N PRO A 112 -17.49 -9.02 23.56
CA PRO A 112 -16.74 -10.27 23.63
C PRO A 112 -17.45 -11.36 24.44
N THR A 113 -17.39 -12.59 23.96
CA THR A 113 -17.86 -13.79 24.66
C THR A 113 -16.96 -14.11 25.86
N GLN A 114 -17.47 -14.88 26.82
CA GLN A 114 -16.73 -15.23 28.05
C GLN A 114 -15.40 -15.97 27.77
N GLU A 115 -15.25 -16.65 26.63
CA GLU A 115 -14.00 -17.32 26.21
C GLU A 115 -12.89 -16.34 25.80
N LEU A 116 -13.23 -15.08 25.49
CA LEU A 116 -12.31 -14.01 25.12
C LEU A 116 -11.95 -13.11 26.31
N LEU A 117 -12.43 -13.46 27.51
CA LEU A 117 -12.22 -12.73 28.76
C LEU A 117 -11.37 -13.58 29.74
N PRO A 118 -10.46 -12.97 30.52
CA PRO A 118 -10.16 -11.53 30.57
C PRO A 118 -9.49 -11.02 29.29
N TRP A 119 -9.78 -9.77 28.94
CA TRP A 119 -9.22 -9.14 27.74
C TRP A 119 -7.69 -8.93 27.91
N PRO A 120 -6.84 -9.37 26.96
CA PRO A 120 -5.39 -9.24 27.10
C PRO A 120 -4.92 -7.78 27.09
N SER A 121 -3.94 -7.43 27.93
CA SER A 121 -3.29 -6.10 27.90
C SER A 121 -2.45 -5.89 26.63
N SER A 122 -1.99 -6.99 26.02
CA SER A 122 -1.36 -7.04 24.69
C SER A 122 -2.30 -6.62 23.55
N SER A 123 -3.61 -6.59 23.78
CA SER A 123 -4.62 -6.19 22.79
C SER A 123 -5.10 -4.75 23.03
N PRO A 124 -5.51 -4.01 21.97
CA PRO A 124 -6.18 -2.71 22.13
C PRO A 124 -7.44 -2.84 22.99
N PRO A 125 -7.78 -1.85 23.84
CA PRO A 125 -9.08 -1.80 24.51
C PRO A 125 -10.24 -1.95 23.52
N PHE A 126 -11.24 -2.75 23.86
CA PHE A 126 -12.39 -2.94 22.97
C PHE A 126 -13.53 -1.95 23.25
N ARG A 127 -14.29 -1.64 22.21
CA ARG A 127 -15.59 -0.97 22.25
C ARG A 127 -16.58 -1.73 21.38
N VAL A 128 -17.86 -1.53 21.62
CA VAL A 128 -18.95 -2.03 20.77
C VAL A 128 -19.63 -0.82 20.15
N ASN A 129 -19.89 -0.84 18.85
CA ASN A 129 -20.48 0.31 18.18
C ASN A 129 -21.91 0.61 18.66
N GLU A 130 -22.34 1.86 18.48
CA GLU A 130 -23.74 2.26 18.64
C GLU A 130 -24.70 1.45 17.73
N ASP A 131 -25.93 1.22 18.22
CA ASP A 131 -26.98 0.63 17.38
C ASP A 131 -27.48 1.63 16.33
N ILE A 132 -26.90 1.53 15.13
CA ILE A 132 -27.22 2.35 13.96
C ILE A 132 -28.67 2.24 13.47
N LYS A 133 -29.48 1.29 13.96
CA LYS A 133 -30.93 1.21 13.66
C LYS A 133 -31.70 2.46 14.11
N LYS A 134 -31.11 3.24 15.01
CA LYS A 134 -31.63 4.51 15.51
C LYS A 134 -31.48 5.67 14.51
N LEU A 135 -30.62 5.52 13.49
CA LEU A 135 -30.44 6.54 12.45
C LEU A 135 -31.66 6.56 11.52
N LYS A 136 -32.18 7.76 11.21
CA LYS A 136 -33.35 7.93 10.33
C LYS A 136 -33.13 7.34 8.93
N ILE A 137 -31.88 7.36 8.45
CA ILE A 137 -31.48 6.81 7.16
C ILE A 137 -31.42 5.29 7.12
N TYR A 138 -31.38 4.60 8.26
CA TYR A 138 -31.10 3.16 8.35
C TYR A 138 -31.92 2.29 7.37
N PRO A 139 -33.24 2.49 7.17
CA PRO A 139 -34.04 1.69 6.23
C PRO A 139 -33.66 1.85 4.74
N LYS A 140 -32.84 2.84 4.38
CA LYS A 140 -32.37 3.11 3.02
C LYS A 140 -30.92 2.69 2.77
N LEU A 141 -30.18 2.30 3.81
CA LEU A 141 -28.77 1.94 3.70
C LEU A 141 -28.61 0.62 2.94
N VAL A 142 -27.84 0.62 1.85
CA VAL A 142 -27.56 -0.59 1.07
C VAL A 142 -26.73 -1.61 1.84
N ASN A 143 -25.82 -1.14 2.71
CA ASN A 143 -24.99 -1.99 3.57
C ASN A 143 -24.81 -1.33 4.95
N PRO A 144 -25.71 -1.59 5.92
CA PRO A 144 -25.61 -1.02 7.26
C PRO A 144 -24.32 -1.40 8.02
N VAL A 145 -23.70 -2.54 7.73
CA VAL A 145 -22.47 -2.98 8.42
C VAL A 145 -21.32 -2.01 8.17
N GLU A 146 -21.23 -1.48 6.96
CA GLU A 146 -20.20 -0.52 6.55
C GLU A 146 -20.43 0.86 7.16
N VAL A 147 -21.69 1.28 7.29
CA VAL A 147 -22.03 2.50 8.03
C VAL A 147 -21.64 2.40 9.51
N ARG A 148 -21.85 1.23 10.15
CA ARG A 148 -21.34 0.98 11.51
C ARG A 148 -19.81 1.08 11.56
N ILE A 149 -19.11 0.45 10.62
CA ILE A 149 -17.65 0.46 10.54
C ILE A 149 -17.14 1.91 10.41
N TYR A 150 -17.66 2.67 9.44
CA TYR A 150 -17.28 4.07 9.22
C TYR A 150 -17.57 4.99 10.42
N ARG A 151 -18.72 4.82 11.09
CA ARG A 151 -19.05 5.57 12.32
C ARG A 151 -18.10 5.31 13.49
N SER A 152 -17.24 4.28 13.45
CA SER A 152 -16.18 4.09 14.45
C SER A 152 -15.22 5.28 14.55
N VAL A 153 -15.03 6.06 13.48
CA VAL A 153 -14.27 7.32 13.52
C VAL A 153 -14.96 8.34 14.43
N LEU A 154 -16.25 8.58 14.19
CA LEU A 154 -17.10 9.47 15.00
C LEU A 154 -17.20 9.00 16.46
N GLU A 155 -17.47 7.72 16.65
CA GLU A 155 -17.64 7.13 17.98
C GLU A 155 -16.33 7.17 18.76
N THR A 156 -15.16 7.06 18.12
CA THR A 156 -13.86 7.32 18.77
C THR A 156 -13.71 8.79 19.16
N PHE A 157 -14.02 9.72 18.26
CA PHE A 157 -13.94 11.16 18.55
C PHE A 157 -14.87 11.56 19.72
N ARG A 158 -16.05 10.94 19.82
CA ARG A 158 -17.02 11.13 20.92
C ARG A 158 -16.60 10.54 22.28
N LEU A 159 -15.49 9.81 22.38
CA LEU A 159 -14.95 9.36 23.68
C LEU A 159 -14.20 10.45 24.45
N GLU A 160 -13.98 11.62 23.84
CA GLU A 160 -13.30 12.80 24.41
C GLU A 160 -11.85 12.58 24.91
N ASP A 161 -11.26 11.40 24.72
CA ASP A 161 -9.83 11.09 24.90
C ASP A 161 -8.94 11.69 23.78
N ASN A 162 -9.30 12.90 23.35
CA ASN A 162 -8.78 13.58 22.16
C ASN A 162 -7.56 14.47 22.47
N LYS A 163 -7.12 14.51 23.73
CA LYS A 163 -6.02 15.38 24.15
C LYS A 163 -4.74 15.03 23.38
N ASP A 164 -4.08 16.05 22.83
CA ASP A 164 -2.85 15.92 22.05
C ASP A 164 -2.97 14.94 20.84
N VAL A 165 -4.19 14.65 20.35
CA VAL A 165 -4.37 13.91 19.09
C VAL A 165 -3.98 14.79 17.90
N ARG A 166 -3.18 14.21 17.01
CA ARG A 166 -2.81 14.78 15.72
C ARG A 166 -3.37 13.95 14.56
N TRP A 167 -3.53 12.64 14.75
CA TRP A 167 -3.93 11.70 13.71
C TRP A 167 -4.87 10.64 14.26
N PHE A 168 -5.98 10.38 13.57
CA PHE A 168 -6.75 9.16 13.71
C PHE A 168 -6.32 8.19 12.61
N VAL A 169 -6.06 6.93 12.96
CA VAL A 169 -5.62 5.90 12.01
C VAL A 169 -6.61 4.74 12.04
N MET A 170 -7.38 4.59 10.97
CA MET A 170 -8.36 3.52 10.83
C MET A 170 -7.73 2.32 10.12
N ALA A 171 -8.03 1.10 10.59
CA ALA A 171 -7.59 -0.15 9.95
C ALA A 171 -8.38 -1.39 10.42
N ASP A 172 -8.36 -2.44 9.61
CA ASP A 172 -8.95 -3.75 9.92
C ASP A 172 -8.13 -4.56 10.95
N ASP A 173 -8.77 -5.55 11.57
CA ASP A 173 -8.19 -6.42 12.60
C ASP A 173 -7.15 -7.44 12.10
N ASP A 174 -6.89 -7.52 10.79
CA ASP A 174 -5.80 -8.31 10.18
C ASP A 174 -4.72 -7.48 9.46
N SER A 175 -4.59 -6.21 9.82
CA SER A 175 -3.57 -5.29 9.32
C SER A 175 -2.36 -5.19 10.26
N LEU A 176 -1.15 -5.36 9.73
CA LEU A 176 0.09 -5.11 10.47
C LEU A 176 0.54 -3.65 10.34
N PHE A 177 1.02 -3.04 11.43
CA PHE A 177 1.59 -1.70 11.42
C PHE A 177 3.07 -1.65 11.82
N PHE A 178 3.83 -0.83 11.10
CA PHE A 178 5.21 -0.49 11.42
C PHE A 178 5.23 0.91 12.04
N LEU A 179 4.95 0.95 13.34
CA LEU A 179 4.63 2.17 14.10
C LEU A 179 5.69 3.29 14.03
N ASP A 180 6.97 2.96 13.98
CA ASP A 180 8.03 3.97 13.96
C ASP A 180 8.13 4.62 12.57
N ASN A 181 7.90 3.84 11.51
CA ASN A 181 7.76 4.34 10.13
C ASN A 181 6.47 5.16 9.97
N LEU A 182 5.34 4.71 10.54
CA LEU A 182 4.07 5.46 10.54
C LEU A 182 4.25 6.85 11.17
N VAL A 183 4.88 6.90 12.35
CA VAL A 183 5.17 8.15 13.08
C VAL A 183 6.04 9.10 12.24
N GLU A 184 7.08 8.59 11.58
CA GLU A 184 7.94 9.40 10.71
C GLU A 184 7.18 9.93 9.49
N VAL A 185 6.35 9.09 8.87
CA VAL A 185 5.56 9.47 7.69
C VAL A 185 4.51 10.53 8.02
N LEU A 186 3.74 10.35 9.09
CA LEU A 186 2.78 11.34 9.56
C LEU A 186 3.44 12.60 10.11
N GLY A 187 4.72 12.52 10.52
CA GLY A 187 5.54 13.67 10.91
C GLY A 187 5.87 14.65 9.78
N LYS A 188 5.67 14.27 8.51
CA LYS A 188 5.86 15.16 7.34
C LYS A 188 4.73 16.18 7.15
N TYR A 189 3.55 15.92 7.71
CA TYR A 189 2.30 16.63 7.40
C TYR A 189 1.84 17.50 8.57
N ASP A 190 1.32 18.69 8.27
CA ASP A 190 0.76 19.59 9.29
C ASP A 190 -0.64 19.13 9.72
N HIS A 191 -0.69 18.33 10.78
CA HIS A 191 -1.93 17.83 11.41
C HIS A 191 -3.01 18.88 11.75
N THR A 192 -2.69 20.19 11.71
CA THR A 192 -3.67 21.28 11.87
C THR A 192 -4.43 21.61 10.56
N LYS A 193 -4.03 21.00 9.44
CA LYS A 193 -4.70 21.05 8.14
C LYS A 193 -5.44 19.75 7.89
N TYR A 194 -6.35 19.78 6.91
CA TYR A 194 -7.07 18.58 6.49
C TYR A 194 -6.17 17.70 5.63
N TYR A 195 -5.96 16.46 6.08
CA TYR A 195 -5.22 15.43 5.39
C TYR A 195 -5.92 14.08 5.51
N TYR A 196 -6.16 13.45 4.36
CA TYR A 196 -6.55 12.05 4.20
C TYR A 196 -5.38 11.32 3.53
N ILE A 197 -4.72 10.41 4.25
CA ILE A 197 -3.48 9.75 3.81
C ILE A 197 -3.70 8.23 3.83
N GLY A 198 -3.49 7.56 2.70
CA GLY A 198 -3.75 6.12 2.57
C GLY A 198 -3.06 5.54 1.33
N THR A 199 -3.62 4.47 0.79
CA THR A 199 -3.26 3.95 -0.54
C THR A 199 -4.47 3.37 -1.25
N ASN A 200 -4.36 3.27 -2.58
CA ASN A 200 -5.18 2.37 -3.38
C ASN A 200 -4.62 0.93 -3.34
N SER A 201 -5.39 -0.03 -3.85
CA SER A 201 -5.04 -1.44 -3.89
C SER A 201 -4.01 -1.77 -4.96
N GLU A 202 -3.16 -2.78 -4.71
CA GLU A 202 -2.29 -3.39 -5.72
C GLU A 202 -3.06 -3.98 -6.91
N CYS A 203 -4.34 -4.33 -6.71
CA CYS A 203 -5.21 -4.90 -7.73
C CYS A 203 -5.95 -3.81 -8.53
N ILE A 204 -5.76 -3.79 -9.86
CA ILE A 204 -6.47 -2.86 -10.74
C ILE A 204 -7.99 -3.04 -10.66
N LYS A 205 -8.47 -4.28 -10.53
CA LYS A 205 -9.91 -4.55 -10.49
C LYS A 205 -10.57 -4.02 -9.22
N SER A 206 -9.91 -4.09 -8.07
CA SER A 206 -10.39 -3.49 -6.82
C SER A 206 -10.52 -1.97 -6.94
N ASN A 207 -9.52 -1.29 -7.50
CA ASN A 207 -9.56 0.17 -7.70
C ASN A 207 -10.64 0.58 -8.71
N TYR A 208 -10.84 -0.23 -9.77
CA TYR A 208 -11.88 0.01 -10.78
C TYR A 208 -13.29 -0.22 -10.24
N ASP A 209 -13.50 -1.24 -9.39
CA ASP A 209 -14.82 -1.56 -8.83
C ASP A 209 -15.22 -0.63 -7.69
N PHE A 210 -14.25 -0.02 -7.00
CA PHE A 210 -14.48 0.83 -5.83
C PHE A 210 -14.10 2.28 -6.11
N SER A 211 -12.80 2.64 -6.00
CA SER A 211 -12.27 3.93 -6.44
C SER A 211 -10.74 3.91 -6.51
N PHE A 212 -10.15 4.77 -7.35
CA PHE A 212 -8.71 5.05 -7.36
C PHE A 212 -8.30 6.15 -6.36
N ASP A 213 -9.28 6.93 -5.89
CA ASP A 213 -9.15 8.11 -5.01
C ASP A 213 -9.66 7.82 -3.59
N MET A 214 -9.67 6.54 -3.20
CA MET A 214 -10.08 6.02 -1.90
C MET A 214 -8.93 5.28 -1.23
N GLY A 215 -8.64 5.64 0.02
CA GLY A 215 -7.74 4.91 0.89
C GLY A 215 -8.44 3.65 1.40
N PHE A 216 -7.93 2.47 1.04
CA PHE A 216 -8.51 1.19 1.46
C PHE A 216 -8.30 0.97 2.96
N GLY A 217 -9.36 0.62 3.69
CA GLY A 217 -9.38 0.49 5.15
C GLY A 217 -8.63 -0.74 5.65
N GLY A 218 -8.64 -1.83 4.88
CA GLY A 218 -7.77 -2.98 5.11
C GLY A 218 -6.29 -2.57 5.14
N ALA A 219 -5.83 -1.87 4.11
CA ALA A 219 -4.49 -1.27 4.05
C ALA A 219 -4.23 -0.29 5.21
N GLY A 220 -5.28 0.38 5.69
CA GLY A 220 -5.27 1.39 6.74
C GLY A 220 -5.03 2.79 6.18
N TYR A 221 -5.65 3.78 6.81
CA TYR A 221 -5.50 5.19 6.43
C TYR A 221 -5.50 6.11 7.64
N ALA A 222 -4.86 7.27 7.49
CA ALA A 222 -4.76 8.31 8.49
C ALA A 222 -5.60 9.54 8.10
N LEU A 223 -6.37 10.05 9.06
CA LEU A 223 -7.06 11.32 9.00
C LEU A 223 -6.41 12.28 10.01
N SER A 224 -6.05 13.49 9.58
CA SER A 224 -5.62 14.56 10.49
C SER A 224 -6.69 14.88 11.54
N TYR A 225 -6.28 15.30 12.74
CA TYR A 225 -7.23 15.71 13.79
C TYR A 225 -8.24 16.76 13.30
N ALA A 226 -7.76 17.80 12.60
CA ALA A 226 -8.60 18.87 12.08
C ALA A 226 -9.68 18.36 11.09
N LEU A 227 -9.34 17.35 10.28
CA LEU A 227 -10.32 16.71 9.38
C LEU A 227 -11.35 15.89 10.16
N VAL A 228 -10.93 15.13 11.17
CA VAL A 228 -11.87 14.35 11.99
C VAL A 228 -12.80 15.24 12.82
N GLU A 229 -12.31 16.37 13.33
CA GLU A 229 -13.14 17.38 14.00
C GLU A 229 -14.23 17.93 13.06
N ALA A 230 -13.87 18.25 11.81
CA ALA A 230 -14.84 18.68 10.79
C ALA A 230 -15.84 17.56 10.44
N LEU A 231 -15.36 16.35 10.13
CA LEU A 231 -16.18 15.18 9.80
C LEU A 231 -17.12 14.79 10.95
N ALA A 232 -16.68 14.88 12.21
CA ALA A 232 -17.49 14.51 13.37
C ALA A 232 -18.78 15.33 13.50
N SER A 233 -18.81 16.54 12.91
CA SER A 233 -20.00 17.39 12.86
C SER A 233 -20.96 17.06 11.71
N THR A 234 -20.50 16.40 10.65
CA THR A 234 -21.25 16.18 9.38
C THR A 234 -21.41 14.72 8.96
N ILE A 235 -20.78 13.76 9.65
CA ILE A 235 -20.71 12.36 9.22
C ILE A 235 -22.09 11.69 9.02
N ASP A 236 -23.04 11.92 9.93
CA ASP A 236 -24.39 11.34 9.85
C ASP A 236 -25.17 12.00 8.67
N GLU A 237 -24.92 13.27 8.35
CA GLU A 237 -25.48 13.95 7.16
C GLU A 237 -24.84 13.45 5.85
N CYS A 238 -23.55 13.13 5.88
CA CYS A 238 -22.85 12.53 4.75
C CYS A 238 -23.35 11.11 4.46
N ILE A 239 -23.61 10.31 5.49
CA ILE A 239 -24.27 9.00 5.35
C ILE A 239 -25.69 9.17 4.77
N GLU A 240 -26.41 10.23 5.14
CA GLU A 240 -27.71 10.60 4.54
C GLU A 240 -27.62 11.01 3.06
N ARG A 241 -26.49 11.59 2.63
CA ARG A 241 -26.16 11.92 1.23
C ARG A 241 -25.82 10.67 0.40
N TYR A 242 -25.16 9.69 1.00
CA TYR A 242 -24.63 8.50 0.32
C TYR A 242 -25.17 7.13 0.80
N PRO A 243 -26.50 6.93 0.95
CA PRO A 243 -27.06 5.68 1.48
C PRO A 243 -26.86 4.46 0.55
N HIS A 244 -26.43 4.71 -0.69
CA HIS A 244 -26.18 3.72 -1.73
C HIS A 244 -24.72 3.25 -1.80
N LEU A 245 -23.81 3.82 -1.00
CA LEU A 245 -22.44 3.33 -0.92
C LEU A 245 -22.37 2.10 -0.01
N SER A 246 -21.75 1.03 -0.51
CA SER A 246 -21.72 -0.28 0.14
C SER A 246 -20.37 -0.62 0.78
N LEU A 247 -19.53 0.39 1.06
CA LEU A 247 -18.19 0.29 1.64
C LEU A 247 -17.91 1.48 2.57
N SER A 248 -17.33 1.20 3.73
CA SER A 248 -16.95 2.20 4.75
C SER A 248 -15.84 3.12 4.26
N ASP A 249 -14.87 2.58 3.52
CA ASP A 249 -13.78 3.33 2.90
C ASP A 249 -14.29 4.36 1.89
N TYR A 250 -15.30 3.99 1.09
CA TYR A 250 -15.85 4.88 0.07
C TYR A 250 -16.73 5.96 0.71
N LEU A 251 -17.39 5.68 1.84
CA LEU A 251 -17.99 6.72 2.67
C LEU A 251 -16.92 7.69 3.20
N SER A 252 -15.80 7.18 3.72
CA SER A 252 -14.69 8.00 4.24
C SER A 252 -14.07 8.91 3.16
N SER A 253 -13.83 8.38 1.96
CA SER A 253 -13.38 9.14 0.79
C SER A 253 -14.42 10.18 0.37
N SER A 254 -15.70 9.81 0.23
CA SER A 254 -16.75 10.73 -0.22
C SER A 254 -17.00 11.87 0.78
N CYS A 255 -17.04 11.59 2.08
CA CYS A 255 -17.21 12.61 3.10
C CYS A 255 -15.98 13.52 3.24
N SER A 256 -14.78 13.02 2.95
CA SER A 256 -13.57 13.85 2.88
C SER A 256 -13.60 14.77 1.64
N ALA A 257 -14.06 14.25 0.50
CA ALA A 257 -14.26 15.01 -0.73
C ALA A 257 -15.34 16.10 -0.60
N ASP A 258 -16.42 15.86 0.16
CA ASP A 258 -17.42 16.87 0.52
C ASP A 258 -16.82 18.07 1.29
N LEU A 259 -15.69 17.87 1.97
CA LEU A 259 -14.91 18.91 2.65
C LEU A 259 -13.76 19.47 1.79
N GLY A 260 -13.66 19.05 0.52
CA GLY A 260 -12.62 19.45 -0.43
C GLY A 260 -11.26 18.79 -0.16
N VAL A 261 -11.23 17.56 0.37
CA VAL A 261 -10.00 16.87 0.79
C VAL A 261 -9.79 15.58 -0.01
N ASP A 262 -8.81 15.63 -0.91
CA ASP A 262 -8.39 14.48 -1.72
C ASP A 262 -7.48 13.51 -0.95
N LEU A 263 -7.43 12.26 -1.43
CA LEU A 263 -6.52 11.23 -0.92
C LEU A 263 -5.05 11.50 -1.29
N ILE A 264 -4.17 11.44 -0.29
CA ILE A 264 -2.72 11.40 -0.45
C ILE A 264 -2.23 9.95 -0.40
N ILE A 265 -1.56 9.50 -1.46
CA ILE A 265 -1.00 8.14 -1.57
C ILE A 265 0.39 8.04 -0.93
N GLU A 266 0.52 7.26 0.14
CA GLU A 266 1.82 6.87 0.75
C GLU A 266 2.18 5.41 0.39
N LYS A 267 3.26 5.24 -0.40
CA LYS A 267 3.67 3.98 -1.05
C LYS A 267 4.27 2.91 -0.10
N GLY A 268 4.04 3.03 1.20
CA GLY A 268 4.40 2.03 2.20
C GLY A 268 3.17 1.42 2.88
N ILE A 269 1.98 1.93 2.57
CA ILE A 269 0.71 1.35 2.97
C ILE A 269 0.35 0.30 1.91
N HIS A 270 -0.15 -0.87 2.31
CA HIS A 270 -0.40 -1.99 1.40
C HIS A 270 -1.70 -2.74 1.72
N GLN A 271 -2.60 -2.79 0.74
CA GLN A 271 -3.86 -3.55 0.81
C GLN A 271 -3.59 -5.04 0.60
N ILE A 272 -2.76 -5.37 -0.39
CA ILE A 272 -2.44 -6.73 -0.84
C ILE A 272 -3.71 -7.52 -1.16
N ASP A 273 -4.52 -6.98 -2.08
CA ASP A 273 -5.52 -7.76 -2.82
C ASP A 273 -4.79 -8.69 -3.82
N LEU A 274 -4.07 -9.67 -3.28
CA LEU A 274 -3.31 -10.70 -3.99
C LEU A 274 -3.54 -12.04 -3.28
N ARG A 275 -3.20 -13.16 -3.93
CA ARG A 275 -3.41 -14.50 -3.38
C ARG A 275 -2.16 -15.37 -3.48
N GLY A 276 -2.00 -16.28 -2.52
CA GLY A 276 -0.87 -17.22 -2.51
C GLY A 276 0.43 -16.57 -2.05
N ASP A 277 1.55 -16.91 -2.70
CA ASP A 277 2.88 -16.49 -2.28
C ASP A 277 3.21 -15.05 -2.71
N ILE A 278 3.16 -14.09 -1.79
CA ILE A 278 3.52 -12.70 -2.04
C ILE A 278 5.03 -12.40 -1.90
N SER A 279 5.89 -13.43 -1.75
CA SER A 279 7.33 -13.26 -1.53
C SER A 279 8.00 -12.39 -2.59
N GLY A 280 7.59 -12.45 -3.85
CA GLY A 280 8.10 -11.61 -4.92
C GLY A 280 7.82 -10.11 -4.73
N LEU A 281 6.64 -9.76 -4.19
CA LEU A 281 6.27 -8.38 -3.83
C LEU A 281 7.14 -7.87 -2.67
N LEU A 282 7.14 -8.62 -1.56
CA LEU A 282 7.88 -8.24 -0.34
C LEU A 282 9.40 -8.14 -0.62
N SER A 283 9.96 -9.06 -1.41
CA SER A 283 11.37 -9.07 -1.81
C SER A 283 11.80 -7.91 -2.73
N SER A 284 10.84 -7.09 -3.16
CA SER A 284 11.05 -6.01 -4.13
C SER A 284 10.47 -4.68 -3.65
N HIS A 285 10.24 -4.54 -2.33
CA HIS A 285 9.65 -3.35 -1.77
C HIS A 285 10.48 -2.09 -2.13
N PRO A 286 9.82 -0.98 -2.52
CA PRO A 286 10.47 0.29 -2.85
C PRO A 286 11.22 0.92 -1.66
N LYS A 287 11.86 2.09 -1.91
CA LYS A 287 12.54 2.86 -0.85
C LYS A 287 11.57 3.51 0.16
N SER A 288 10.25 3.54 -0.08
CA SER A 288 9.31 4.03 0.95
C SER A 288 9.56 3.29 2.27
N PRO A 289 9.44 3.94 3.43
CA PRO A 289 9.29 3.22 4.69
C PRO A 289 8.07 2.31 4.56
N LEU A 290 8.16 1.05 4.96
CA LEU A 290 7.00 0.17 5.05
C LEU A 290 6.13 0.63 6.22
N ILE A 291 4.83 0.84 6.01
CA ILE A 291 3.91 1.41 7.01
C ILE A 291 2.89 0.36 7.42
N THR A 292 2.27 -0.34 6.46
CA THR A 292 1.31 -1.41 6.74
C THR A 292 1.46 -2.61 5.80
N LEU A 293 0.91 -3.75 6.25
CA LEU A 293 0.64 -4.93 5.43
C LEU A 293 -0.70 -5.56 5.88
N HIS A 294 -1.74 -5.41 5.06
CA HIS A 294 -2.92 -6.30 5.00
C HIS A 294 -2.63 -7.34 3.88
N HIS A 295 -3.44 -8.31 3.47
CA HIS A 295 -4.58 -9.01 4.05
C HIS A 295 -4.09 -10.43 4.42
N PHE A 296 -3.58 -10.62 5.65
CA PHE A 296 -2.78 -11.83 5.97
C PHE A 296 -3.55 -13.15 5.81
N ASP A 297 -4.87 -13.13 6.00
CA ASP A 297 -5.72 -14.32 5.85
C ASP A 297 -5.85 -14.83 4.41
N ALA A 298 -5.68 -13.97 3.40
CA ALA A 298 -5.83 -14.32 1.98
C ALA A 298 -4.53 -14.80 1.30
N ILE A 299 -3.38 -14.52 1.89
CA ILE A 299 -2.05 -14.88 1.39
C ILE A 299 -1.52 -16.16 2.04
N ALA A 300 -0.51 -16.79 1.43
CA ALA A 300 0.27 -17.83 2.08
C ALA A 300 1.13 -17.24 3.22
N PRO A 301 1.57 -18.03 4.21
CA PRO A 301 2.55 -17.58 5.19
C PRO A 301 3.80 -17.02 4.50
N ILE A 302 4.25 -15.84 4.93
CA ILE A 302 5.31 -15.09 4.24
C ILE A 302 6.71 -15.71 4.37
N PHE A 303 6.89 -16.67 5.29
CA PHE A 303 8.12 -17.45 5.45
C PHE A 303 7.85 -18.95 5.25
N PRO A 304 8.78 -19.70 4.60
CA PRO A 304 8.69 -21.15 4.48
C PRO A 304 8.60 -21.83 5.86
N SER A 305 7.84 -22.92 5.93
CA SER A 305 7.72 -23.78 7.12
C SER A 305 7.21 -23.11 8.40
N MET A 306 6.62 -21.91 8.31
CA MET A 306 5.96 -21.20 9.41
C MET A 306 4.46 -21.07 9.13
N ASN A 307 3.64 -21.06 10.19
CA ASN A 307 2.25 -20.59 10.09
C ASN A 307 2.21 -19.04 10.04
N ARG A 308 1.03 -18.45 9.78
CA ARG A 308 0.90 -16.98 9.63
C ARG A 308 1.34 -16.23 10.88
N THR A 309 0.91 -16.64 12.06
CA THR A 309 1.25 -16.00 13.34
C THR A 309 2.75 -16.10 13.64
N GLU A 310 3.37 -17.24 13.38
CA GLU A 310 4.82 -17.41 13.47
C GLU A 310 5.56 -16.50 12.49
N ALA A 311 5.11 -16.45 11.23
CA ALA A 311 5.73 -15.67 10.18
C ALA A 311 5.65 -14.15 10.45
N VAL A 312 4.51 -13.65 10.96
CA VAL A 312 4.36 -12.26 11.42
C VAL A 312 5.31 -11.96 12.58
N ASN A 313 5.31 -12.80 13.62
CA ASN A 313 6.21 -12.62 14.76
C ASN A 313 7.69 -12.71 14.36
N HIS A 314 8.02 -13.48 13.31
CA HIS A 314 9.36 -13.56 12.75
C HIS A 314 9.77 -12.29 12.01
N LEU A 315 8.89 -11.73 11.17
CA LEU A 315 9.11 -10.43 10.49
C LEU A 315 9.29 -9.28 11.51
N MET A 316 8.56 -9.33 12.62
CA MET A 316 8.65 -8.31 13.67
C MET A 316 9.97 -8.34 14.47
N LYS A 317 10.82 -9.37 14.32
CA LYS A 317 12.15 -9.40 14.99
C LYS A 317 13.11 -8.35 14.43
N PRO A 318 13.47 -8.33 13.12
CA PRO A 318 14.29 -7.26 12.56
C PRO A 318 13.56 -5.91 12.60
N ALA A 319 12.22 -5.88 12.48
CA ALA A 319 11.45 -4.65 12.60
C ALA A 319 11.61 -3.95 13.97
N LYS A 320 11.84 -4.70 15.06
CA LYS A 320 12.08 -4.12 16.39
C LYS A 320 13.46 -3.45 16.53
N LEU A 321 14.41 -3.80 15.65
CA LEU A 321 15.76 -3.23 15.63
C LEU A 321 15.83 -2.04 14.65
N ASP A 322 15.23 -2.18 13.46
CA ASP A 322 15.12 -1.08 12.50
C ASP A 322 13.95 -1.27 11.50
N GLN A 323 12.91 -0.45 11.64
CA GLN A 323 11.81 -0.40 10.67
C GLN A 323 12.19 0.34 9.39
N SER A 324 13.17 1.27 9.42
CA SER A 324 13.48 2.16 8.30
C SER A 324 14.15 1.46 7.11
N ARG A 325 14.70 0.26 7.32
CA ARG A 325 15.23 -0.63 6.26
C ARG A 325 14.32 -1.80 5.91
N LEU A 326 13.27 -2.10 6.68
CA LEU A 326 12.49 -3.33 6.55
C LEU A 326 11.89 -3.47 5.13
N LEU A 327 12.05 -4.68 4.56
CA LEU A 327 11.73 -5.07 3.17
C LEU A 327 12.49 -4.32 2.06
N GLN A 328 13.17 -3.21 2.33
CA GLN A 328 13.75 -2.38 1.27
C GLN A 328 14.76 -3.15 0.41
N GLN A 329 14.52 -3.17 -0.90
CA GLN A 329 15.38 -3.89 -1.83
C GLN A 329 16.69 -3.13 -2.13
N THR A 330 17.79 -3.72 -1.68
CA THR A 330 19.19 -3.32 -1.94
C THR A 330 19.85 -4.34 -2.86
N ILE A 331 20.68 -3.90 -3.81
CA ILE A 331 21.28 -4.75 -4.86
C ILE A 331 22.79 -4.56 -4.91
N CYS A 332 23.52 -5.66 -4.91
CA CYS A 332 24.98 -5.74 -4.84
C CYS A 332 25.51 -6.63 -5.98
N TYR A 333 26.77 -6.46 -6.36
CA TYR A 333 27.38 -7.19 -7.47
C TYR A 333 28.70 -7.85 -7.06
N LEU A 334 28.81 -9.17 -7.23
CA LEU A 334 30.08 -9.89 -7.14
C LEU A 334 30.58 -10.14 -8.57
N ARG A 335 31.29 -9.13 -9.11
CA ARG A 335 31.70 -9.06 -10.52
C ARG A 335 32.61 -10.23 -10.94
N GLN A 336 33.46 -10.70 -10.03
CA GLN A 336 34.38 -11.82 -10.23
C GLN A 336 33.64 -13.13 -10.60
N SER A 337 32.44 -13.32 -10.05
CA SER A 337 31.60 -14.51 -10.31
C SER A 337 30.45 -14.24 -11.28
N ASN A 338 30.30 -13.00 -11.78
CA ASN A 338 29.13 -12.50 -12.52
C ASN A 338 27.80 -12.61 -11.74
N TRP A 339 27.83 -12.48 -10.41
CA TRP A 339 26.62 -12.61 -9.59
C TRP A 339 25.97 -11.28 -9.20
N THR A 340 24.64 -11.27 -9.13
CA THR A 340 23.85 -10.20 -8.50
C THR A 340 23.21 -10.70 -7.22
N PHE A 341 23.46 -9.99 -6.11
CA PHE A 341 22.75 -10.16 -4.85
C PHE A 341 21.59 -9.16 -4.81
N SER A 342 20.41 -9.61 -4.42
CA SER A 342 19.24 -8.76 -4.17
C SER A 342 18.70 -9.07 -2.78
N ILE A 343 18.91 -8.13 -1.85
CA ILE A 343 18.60 -8.26 -0.43
C ILE A 343 17.34 -7.43 -0.12
N SER A 344 16.34 -8.07 0.46
CA SER A 344 15.17 -7.44 1.08
C SER A 344 15.37 -7.52 2.59
N TRP A 345 15.87 -6.43 3.18
CA TRP A 345 16.39 -6.46 4.55
C TRP A 345 15.31 -6.89 5.55
N GLY A 346 15.64 -7.85 6.41
CA GLY A 346 14.71 -8.45 7.37
C GLY A 346 13.69 -9.43 6.78
N TYR A 347 13.85 -9.88 5.52
CA TYR A 347 12.90 -10.80 4.89
C TYR A 347 13.55 -11.87 3.99
N SER A 348 14.22 -11.47 2.92
CA SER A 348 14.73 -12.42 1.92
C SER A 348 16.04 -11.96 1.28
N ALA A 349 16.76 -12.90 0.71
CA ALA A 349 17.92 -12.63 -0.13
C ALA A 349 17.89 -13.53 -1.37
N HIS A 350 18.34 -12.98 -2.49
CA HIS A 350 18.44 -13.68 -3.77
C HIS A 350 19.86 -13.57 -4.33
N ILE A 351 20.38 -14.67 -4.86
CA ILE A 351 21.59 -14.66 -5.72
C ILE A 351 21.17 -15.03 -7.14
N TYR A 352 21.52 -14.20 -8.11
CA TYR A 352 21.40 -14.50 -9.54
C TYR A 352 22.79 -14.77 -10.10
N GLU A 353 22.94 -15.84 -10.87
CA GLU A 353 24.19 -16.18 -11.58
C GLU A 353 24.36 -15.36 -12.88
N SER A 354 23.96 -14.09 -12.81
CA SER A 354 24.04 -13.11 -13.89
C SER A 354 24.03 -11.71 -13.30
N ILE A 355 24.62 -10.75 -14.03
CA ILE A 355 24.53 -9.33 -13.70
C ILE A 355 23.16 -8.79 -14.15
N PHE A 356 22.33 -8.37 -13.20
CA PHE A 356 21.05 -7.72 -13.47
C PHE A 356 21.05 -6.27 -12.96
N PRO A 357 20.75 -5.27 -13.81
CA PRO A 357 20.64 -3.90 -13.35
C PRO A 357 19.40 -3.72 -12.46
N ARG A 358 19.48 -2.82 -11.48
CA ARG A 358 18.38 -2.52 -10.54
C ARG A 358 17.06 -2.17 -11.23
N SER A 359 17.10 -1.57 -12.42
CA SER A 359 15.90 -1.24 -13.21
C SER A 359 15.04 -2.48 -13.55
N ILE A 360 15.65 -3.66 -13.61
CA ILE A 360 15.01 -4.95 -13.87
C ILE A 360 14.55 -5.61 -12.56
N LEU A 361 15.42 -5.71 -11.55
CA LEU A 361 15.15 -6.45 -10.30
C LEU A 361 14.16 -5.74 -9.36
N ARG A 362 13.99 -4.42 -9.47
CA ARG A 362 12.93 -3.66 -8.78
C ARG A 362 11.51 -4.07 -9.19
N ARG A 363 11.36 -4.86 -10.26
CA ARG A 363 10.08 -5.47 -10.64
C ARG A 363 9.95 -6.80 -9.88
N PRO A 364 8.87 -7.00 -9.11
CA PRO A 364 8.67 -8.22 -8.36
C PRO A 364 8.58 -9.44 -9.27
N LEU A 365 9.07 -10.57 -8.77
CA LEU A 365 8.73 -11.87 -9.35
C LEU A 365 7.24 -12.10 -9.13
N GLU A 366 6.54 -12.55 -10.17
CA GLU A 366 5.12 -12.91 -10.10
C GLU A 366 4.96 -14.28 -9.43
N THR A 367 5.20 -14.33 -8.12
CA THR A 367 4.98 -15.51 -7.26
C THR A 367 3.52 -15.59 -6.78
N PHE A 368 2.86 -14.43 -6.76
CA PHE A 368 1.48 -14.23 -6.32
C PHE A 368 0.50 -14.36 -7.47
N ARG A 369 -0.77 -14.57 -7.12
CA ARG A 369 -1.93 -14.58 -8.04
C ARG A 369 -2.79 -13.32 -7.84
N PRO A 370 -3.55 -12.89 -8.85
CA PRO A 370 -4.47 -11.77 -8.69
C PRO A 370 -5.57 -12.06 -7.66
N TRP A 371 -6.18 -10.99 -7.12
CA TRP A 371 -7.34 -11.08 -6.23
C TRP A 371 -8.51 -11.87 -6.83
N LYS A 372 -8.71 -11.66 -8.12
CA LYS A 372 -9.77 -12.20 -8.95
C LYS A 372 -9.19 -12.48 -10.34
N GLU A 373 -9.57 -13.61 -10.93
CA GLU A 373 -9.23 -13.91 -12.32
C GLU A 373 -9.97 -12.92 -13.24
N ASP A 374 -9.21 -12.13 -13.99
CA ASP A 374 -9.72 -11.11 -14.91
C ASP A 374 -8.76 -10.94 -16.11
N ARG A 375 -9.06 -10.01 -17.02
CA ARG A 375 -8.19 -9.68 -18.15
C ARG A 375 -7.08 -8.71 -17.71
N PRO A 376 -5.82 -8.89 -18.15
CA PRO A 376 -4.76 -7.91 -17.91
C PRO A 376 -5.09 -6.51 -18.46
N PRO A 377 -4.57 -5.43 -17.83
CA PRO A 377 -3.61 -5.43 -16.72
C PRO A 377 -4.26 -5.76 -15.37
N LEU A 378 -3.57 -6.57 -14.55
CA LEU A 378 -4.08 -7.08 -13.27
C LEU A 378 -3.59 -6.29 -12.04
N PHE A 379 -2.39 -5.72 -12.14
CA PHE A 379 -1.67 -5.12 -11.02
C PHE A 379 -1.31 -3.66 -11.31
N MET A 380 -1.28 -2.81 -10.28
CA MET A 380 -0.85 -1.41 -10.37
C MET A 380 0.67 -1.23 -10.63
N PHE A 381 1.40 -2.31 -10.93
CA PHE A 381 2.83 -2.32 -11.19
C PHE A 381 3.24 -3.42 -12.17
N ASN A 382 4.41 -3.26 -12.80
CA ASN A 382 4.97 -4.26 -13.71
C ASN A 382 5.72 -5.37 -12.96
N THR A 383 5.38 -6.62 -13.26
CA THR A 383 6.02 -7.83 -12.74
C THR A 383 7.13 -8.35 -13.67
N ARG A 384 7.78 -9.43 -13.25
CA ARG A 384 8.53 -10.35 -14.12
C ARG A 384 8.17 -11.79 -13.77
N ARG A 385 7.97 -12.63 -14.78
CA ARG A 385 7.60 -14.04 -14.55
C ARG A 385 8.79 -14.84 -13.96
N PRO A 386 8.52 -15.82 -13.08
CA PRO A 386 9.47 -16.89 -12.77
C PRO A 386 9.99 -17.56 -14.06
N SER A 387 11.20 -18.10 -14.01
CA SER A 387 11.85 -18.70 -15.17
C SER A 387 12.68 -19.91 -14.77
N ASN A 388 12.69 -20.94 -15.62
CA ASN A 388 13.53 -22.13 -15.46
C ASN A 388 14.91 -21.98 -16.14
N ASP A 389 15.23 -20.78 -16.62
CA ASP A 389 16.55 -20.42 -17.14
C ASP A 389 17.54 -20.20 -15.97
N PRO A 390 18.62 -21.00 -15.85
CA PRO A 390 19.65 -20.84 -14.81
C PRO A 390 20.23 -19.43 -14.65
N CYS A 391 20.26 -18.65 -15.72
CA CYS A 391 20.81 -17.29 -15.71
C CYS A 391 19.78 -16.24 -15.24
N LYS A 392 18.51 -16.63 -15.06
CA LYS A 392 17.39 -15.77 -14.63
C LYS A 392 16.72 -16.24 -13.33
N ALA A 393 16.83 -17.53 -13.00
CA ALA A 393 16.31 -18.14 -11.78
C ALA A 393 17.22 -17.83 -10.58
N PRO A 394 16.74 -17.13 -9.53
CA PRO A 394 17.55 -16.90 -8.34
C PRO A 394 17.71 -18.18 -7.50
N HIS A 395 18.81 -18.24 -6.76
CA HIS A 395 18.88 -18.98 -5.50
C HIS A 395 18.12 -18.16 -4.45
N VAL A 396 17.17 -18.77 -3.74
CA VAL A 396 16.29 -18.10 -2.79
C VAL A 396 16.71 -18.41 -1.35
N PHE A 397 16.80 -17.36 -0.54
CA PHE A 397 17.12 -17.41 0.88
C PHE A 397 16.06 -16.62 1.66
N SER A 398 15.64 -17.16 2.80
CA SER A 398 14.67 -16.54 3.72
C SER A 398 15.37 -16.14 5.01
N LEU A 399 14.84 -15.14 5.73
CA LEU A 399 15.37 -14.77 7.05
C LEU A 399 15.39 -16.01 7.97
N GLU A 400 16.56 -16.31 8.52
CA GLU A 400 16.76 -17.31 9.58
C GLU A 400 16.67 -16.63 10.95
N GLY A 401 17.24 -15.43 11.07
CA GLY A 401 17.22 -14.64 12.29
C GLY A 401 17.99 -13.34 12.17
N VAL A 402 17.97 -12.58 13.26
CA VAL A 402 18.71 -11.34 13.42
C VAL A 402 19.46 -11.36 14.75
N LEU A 403 20.68 -10.85 14.75
CA LEU A 403 21.49 -10.63 15.94
C LEU A 403 21.82 -9.16 16.03
N ASP A 404 21.62 -8.60 17.21
CA ASP A 404 22.17 -7.31 17.58
C ASP A 404 23.51 -7.55 18.31
N ARG A 405 24.53 -6.73 18.01
CA ARG A 405 25.85 -6.85 18.62
C ARG A 405 26.18 -5.58 19.39
N ASP A 406 25.78 -5.59 20.66
CA ASP A 406 26.13 -4.55 21.63
C ASP A 406 26.62 -5.12 22.97
N GLU A 407 27.27 -4.25 23.74
CA GLU A 407 28.03 -4.50 24.98
C GLU A 407 29.30 -5.36 24.84
N GLY A 408 30.43 -4.72 24.52
CA GLY A 408 31.75 -5.20 24.96
C GLY A 408 32.97 -5.00 24.04
N SER A 409 32.78 -4.65 22.76
CA SER A 409 33.90 -4.51 21.79
C SER A 409 33.88 -3.15 21.10
N SER A 410 35.01 -2.44 21.13
CA SER A 410 35.20 -1.08 20.61
C SER A 410 35.31 -0.98 19.07
N SER A 411 34.60 -1.84 18.33
CA SER A 411 34.67 -1.92 16.87
C SER A 411 33.29 -2.00 16.20
N HIS A 412 32.53 -0.92 16.36
CA HIS A 412 31.27 -0.60 15.67
C HIS A 412 30.08 -1.54 15.94
N GLU A 413 29.05 -0.97 16.56
CA GLU A 413 27.70 -1.50 16.68
C GLU A 413 27.13 -1.91 15.29
N HIS A 414 26.70 -3.18 15.14
CA HIS A 414 26.17 -3.70 13.87
C HIS A 414 25.01 -4.69 14.09
N ILE A 415 23.90 -4.46 13.40
CA ILE A 415 22.82 -5.43 13.26
C ILE A 415 23.19 -6.41 12.15
N ILE A 416 23.15 -7.71 12.45
CA ILE A 416 23.44 -8.80 11.51
C ILE A 416 22.15 -9.58 11.23
N THR A 417 21.63 -9.48 9.99
CA THR A 417 20.54 -10.36 9.53
C THR A 417 21.12 -11.57 8.80
N THR A 418 20.72 -12.78 9.18
CA THR A 418 21.17 -14.04 8.56
C THR A 418 20.02 -14.65 7.78
N TYR A 419 20.29 -15.07 6.55
CA TYR A 419 19.31 -15.66 5.64
C TYR A 419 19.78 -17.07 5.27
N SER A 420 18.93 -18.07 5.45
CA SER A 420 19.21 -19.47 5.10
C SER A 420 18.56 -19.82 3.76
N ARG A 421 19.19 -20.72 3.00
CA ARG A 421 18.67 -21.19 1.71
C ARG A 421 17.31 -21.86 1.91
N SER A 422 16.26 -21.29 1.31
CA SER A 422 14.87 -21.74 1.49
C SER A 422 14.63 -23.11 0.88
N LEU A 423 15.11 -23.30 -0.35
CA LEU A 423 14.99 -24.52 -1.17
C LEU A 423 16.23 -24.64 -2.08
N GLN A 424 16.55 -25.86 -2.50
CA GLN A 424 17.50 -26.08 -3.59
C GLN A 424 16.90 -25.59 -4.92
N ARG A 425 17.72 -24.95 -5.76
CA ARG A 425 17.26 -24.35 -7.03
C ARG A 425 16.90 -25.42 -8.07
N ASN A 426 17.49 -26.61 -7.98
CA ASN A 426 17.27 -27.75 -8.89
C ASN A 426 17.49 -27.40 -10.38
N LEU A 427 18.41 -26.48 -10.65
CA LEU A 427 18.84 -26.06 -11.98
C LEU A 427 20.37 -26.09 -12.01
N PRO A 428 21.02 -26.46 -13.15
CA PRO A 428 22.47 -26.38 -13.31
C PRO A 428 22.93 -24.92 -13.20
N ALA A 429 24.24 -24.68 -13.08
CA ALA A 429 24.79 -23.33 -13.07
C ALA A 429 24.59 -22.60 -14.42
N CYS A 430 24.58 -21.26 -14.40
CA CYS A 430 24.50 -20.42 -15.59
C CYS A 430 25.77 -20.55 -16.45
N SER A 431 25.69 -21.40 -17.47
CA SER A 431 26.80 -21.67 -18.40
C SER A 431 27.26 -20.44 -19.19
N SER A 432 26.34 -19.54 -19.56
CA SER A 432 26.65 -18.35 -20.37
C SER A 432 27.47 -17.27 -19.64
N ASN A 433 27.53 -17.29 -18.30
CA ASN A 433 28.22 -16.29 -17.47
C ASN A 433 29.48 -16.86 -16.77
N GLY A 434 30.10 -17.88 -17.33
CA GLY A 434 31.32 -18.51 -16.79
C GLY A 434 31.08 -19.71 -15.88
N ASN A 435 29.84 -20.19 -15.75
CA ASN A 435 29.50 -21.42 -15.03
C ASN A 435 29.87 -21.41 -13.53
N HIS A 436 29.87 -20.23 -12.91
CA HIS A 436 30.13 -20.06 -11.47
C HIS A 436 28.86 -20.37 -10.66
N SER A 437 28.77 -21.58 -10.09
CA SER A 437 27.62 -22.00 -9.27
C SER A 437 27.56 -21.28 -7.92
N ALA A 438 26.40 -20.74 -7.58
CA ALA A 438 26.09 -20.22 -6.24
C ALA A 438 25.45 -21.28 -5.31
N ASP A 439 25.38 -22.56 -5.72
CA ASP A 439 24.84 -23.65 -4.89
C ASP A 439 25.60 -23.91 -3.58
N PRO A 440 26.95 -23.80 -3.49
CA PRO A 440 27.68 -24.02 -2.24
C PRO A 440 27.23 -23.10 -1.09
N ILE A 441 26.71 -21.91 -1.39
CA ILE A 441 26.24 -20.96 -0.39
C ILE A 441 24.95 -21.49 0.25
N VAL A 442 24.98 -21.76 1.56
CA VAL A 442 23.81 -22.16 2.36
C VAL A 442 23.27 -21.00 3.20
N LYS A 443 24.11 -19.99 3.51
CA LYS A 443 23.72 -18.79 4.26
C LYS A 443 24.27 -17.49 3.65
N ILE A 444 23.51 -16.42 3.83
CA ILE A 444 23.96 -15.04 3.57
C ILE A 444 23.88 -14.27 4.89
N GLN A 445 24.95 -13.55 5.25
CA GLN A 445 24.97 -12.65 6.41
C GLN A 445 25.06 -11.20 5.94
N VAL A 446 24.08 -10.39 6.32
CA VAL A 446 24.00 -8.98 5.94
C VAL A 446 24.28 -8.11 7.17
N PHE A 447 25.35 -7.34 7.10
CA PHE A 447 25.82 -6.44 8.14
C PHE A 447 25.31 -5.02 7.86
N SER A 448 24.62 -4.42 8.82
CA SER A 448 24.06 -3.07 8.76
C SER A 448 24.42 -2.27 10.02
N SER A 449 24.59 -0.96 9.88
CA SER A 449 24.83 -0.06 11.02
C SER A 449 23.65 -0.08 11.99
N SER A 450 23.91 -0.17 13.31
CA SER A 450 22.90 0.18 14.33
C SER A 450 22.49 1.66 14.21
N THR A 451 23.47 2.54 13.98
CA THR A 451 23.31 3.98 14.10
C THR A 451 22.56 4.57 12.93
N GLY A 452 21.55 5.38 13.27
CA GLY A 452 20.90 6.33 12.37
C GLY A 452 19.84 5.72 11.45
N ARG A 453 18.60 6.18 11.61
CA ARG A 453 17.52 5.98 10.62
C ARG A 453 18.01 6.39 9.23
N LYS A 454 17.66 5.61 8.22
CA LYS A 454 18.13 5.78 6.84
C LYS A 454 17.73 7.16 6.28
N GLU A 455 18.71 7.99 5.93
CA GLU A 455 18.45 9.32 5.34
C GLU A 455 17.53 9.24 4.11
N ALA A 456 16.67 10.25 3.93
CA ALA A 456 15.78 10.35 2.77
C ALA A 456 16.56 10.43 1.44
N GLY A 457 15.89 10.18 0.30
CA GLY A 457 16.49 10.36 -1.04
C GLY A 457 17.16 9.12 -1.66
N ARG A 458 18.28 8.60 -1.13
CA ARG A 458 19.05 7.50 -1.79
C ARG A 458 18.99 6.16 -1.05
N ILE A 459 18.93 5.03 -1.77
CA ILE A 459 19.10 3.70 -1.14
C ILE A 459 20.56 3.50 -0.71
N GLU A 460 20.79 2.57 0.22
CA GLU A 460 22.14 2.13 0.59
C GLU A 460 22.80 1.38 -0.58
N CYS A 461 24.12 1.44 -0.61
CA CYS A 461 24.97 0.61 -1.46
C CYS A 461 25.50 -0.55 -0.61
N CYS A 462 26.12 -1.54 -1.26
CA CYS A 462 26.61 -2.72 -0.57
C CYS A 462 27.78 -3.39 -1.27
N ASP A 463 28.67 -3.94 -0.45
CA ASP A 463 29.81 -4.74 -0.90
C ASP A 463 29.54 -6.21 -0.55
N VAL A 464 29.95 -7.11 -1.45
CA VAL A 464 29.88 -8.56 -1.23
C VAL A 464 31.28 -9.07 -0.95
N ASP A 465 31.46 -9.75 0.18
CA ASP A 465 32.66 -10.49 0.53
C ASP A 465 32.33 -11.99 0.51
N TYR A 466 32.95 -12.71 -0.42
CA TYR A 466 32.76 -14.14 -0.61
C TYR A 466 34.05 -14.80 -1.09
N VAL A 467 34.44 -15.87 -0.39
CA VAL A 467 35.57 -16.73 -0.79
C VAL A 467 35.00 -17.96 -1.47
N ALA A 468 35.44 -18.23 -2.71
CA ALA A 468 34.93 -19.33 -3.53
C ALA A 468 34.99 -20.69 -2.80
N GLY A 469 33.89 -21.43 -2.85
CA GLY A 469 33.76 -22.73 -2.17
C GLY A 469 33.40 -22.65 -0.69
N LYS A 470 33.22 -21.45 -0.11
CA LYS A 470 32.58 -21.28 1.20
C LYS A 470 31.06 -21.40 1.12
N ASP A 471 30.48 -21.72 2.26
CA ASP A 471 29.06 -21.93 2.50
C ASP A 471 28.33 -20.67 2.99
N ILE A 472 29.07 -19.65 3.41
CA ILE A 472 28.56 -18.34 3.84
C ILE A 472 29.07 -17.24 2.89
N ALA A 473 28.16 -16.35 2.46
CA ALA A 473 28.52 -15.09 1.81
C ALA A 473 28.17 -13.90 2.72
N ASN A 474 29.09 -12.94 2.84
CA ASN A 474 28.91 -11.73 3.64
C ASN A 474 28.52 -10.56 2.73
N VAL A 475 27.59 -9.74 3.18
CA VAL A 475 27.18 -8.51 2.50
C VAL A 475 27.22 -7.36 3.50
N LYS A 476 27.99 -6.31 3.22
CA LYS A 476 28.04 -5.12 4.07
C LYS A 476 27.22 -4.00 3.44
N LEU A 477 26.17 -3.54 4.13
CA LEU A 477 25.45 -2.33 3.75
C LEU A 477 26.25 -1.09 4.14
N ARG A 478 26.23 -0.07 3.29
CA ARG A 478 26.94 1.20 3.51
C ARG A 478 26.26 2.36 2.78
N ALA A 479 26.67 3.58 3.14
CA ALA A 479 26.41 4.75 2.31
C ALA A 479 26.98 4.55 0.90
N CYS A 480 26.25 5.04 -0.11
CA CYS A 480 26.74 5.09 -1.48
C CYS A 480 27.80 6.17 -1.65
N MET A 481 28.89 5.84 -2.36
CA MET A 481 29.90 6.79 -2.77
C MET A 481 29.30 7.85 -3.71
N LYS A 482 29.99 8.99 -3.81
CA LYS A 482 29.61 10.07 -4.73
C LYS A 482 29.59 9.54 -6.16
N SER A 483 28.47 9.73 -6.86
CA SER A 483 28.23 9.24 -8.22
C SER A 483 28.28 7.70 -8.42
N GLU A 484 28.24 6.89 -7.36
CA GLU A 484 28.20 5.42 -7.49
C GLU A 484 26.96 4.92 -8.25
N VAL A 485 27.19 4.14 -9.31
CA VAL A 485 26.13 3.58 -10.16
C VAL A 485 25.71 2.21 -9.62
N LEU A 486 24.41 2.04 -9.38
CA LEU A 486 23.80 0.79 -8.91
C LEU A 486 23.31 -0.08 -10.10
N ALA A 487 24.26 -0.46 -10.95
CA ALA A 487 24.08 -1.32 -12.14
C ALA A 487 25.37 -2.10 -12.44
#